data_AF-A0A699IDK3-F1
#
_entry.id   AF-A0A699IDK3-F1
#
_cell.length_a   1.000
_cell.length_b   1.000
_cell.length_c   1.000
_cell.angle_alpha   90.00
_cell.angle_beta   90.00
_cell.angle_gamma   90.00
#
_symmetry.space_group_name_H-M   'P 1'
#
loop_
_entity.id
_entity.type
_entity.pdbx_description
1 polymer ?
#
loop_
_entity_poly.entity_id
_entity_poly.type
_entity_poly.pdbx_seq_one_letter_code
_entity_poly.pdbx_strand_id
1 'polypeptide(L)'
;MSKKSKGKEAESTGDVTLRWSSDEEALLAECYVAVSEDRNIGRSQVNDTFWVRVMHEFNRKNFKKRTKDMLTSKWTTLNHHRQKFNAIYKRCHRLKKIGENEVDLMGRARVMYQDESRNSSFNHDKAWAILRQHAK
;
A
#
# COMPACT_ATOMS: atom_id res chain seq x y z
N MET A 1 -45.57 26.97 -25.40
CA MET A 1 -45.03 25.93 -26.30
C MET A 1 -43.61 26.31 -26.68
N SER A 2 -42.62 25.52 -26.30
CA SER A 2 -41.43 25.21 -27.11
C SER A 2 -40.54 24.24 -26.33
N LYS A 3 -40.11 23.22 -27.05
CA LYS A 3 -39.51 21.98 -26.57
C LYS A 3 -37.99 22.12 -26.50
N LYS A 4 -37.41 21.50 -25.46
CA LYS A 4 -36.26 20.56 -25.52
C LYS A 4 -34.90 21.10 -25.97
N SER A 5 -33.92 20.96 -25.08
CA SER A 5 -32.75 20.11 -25.37
C SER A 5 -32.19 19.53 -24.07
N LYS A 6 -32.22 18.19 -24.01
CA LYS A 6 -31.75 17.34 -22.94
C LYS A 6 -30.34 16.92 -23.31
N GLY A 7 -29.33 17.57 -22.76
CA GLY A 7 -27.97 17.04 -22.75
C GLY A 7 -27.90 15.95 -21.68
N LYS A 8 -27.88 14.68 -22.09
CA LYS A 8 -27.41 13.60 -21.23
C LYS A 8 -25.88 13.63 -21.31
N GLU A 9 -25.24 14.18 -20.29
CA GLU A 9 -23.83 13.89 -20.06
C GLU A 9 -23.72 12.42 -19.67
N ALA A 10 -22.90 11.69 -20.43
CA ALA A 10 -22.57 10.31 -20.14
C ALA A 10 -21.69 10.30 -18.88
N GLU A 11 -22.24 9.82 -17.78
CA GLU A 11 -21.51 9.52 -16.57
C GLU A 11 -20.46 8.45 -16.89
N SER A 12 -19.18 8.82 -16.78
CA SER A 12 -18.07 7.89 -16.93
C SER A 12 -18.09 6.92 -15.75
N THR A 13 -18.72 5.77 -15.94
CA THR A 13 -18.67 4.60 -15.04
C THR A 13 -17.28 3.95 -15.12
N GLY A 14 -16.23 4.72 -14.82
CA GLY A 14 -14.90 4.22 -14.55
C GLY A 14 -14.87 3.68 -13.12
N ASP A 15 -15.08 2.38 -13.01
CA ASP A 15 -15.17 1.56 -11.80
C ASP A 15 -14.43 2.12 -10.56
N VAL A 16 -15.19 2.80 -9.70
CA VAL A 16 -14.76 3.25 -8.36
C VAL A 16 -14.29 2.06 -7.52
N THR A 17 -14.62 0.82 -7.92
CA THR A 17 -14.21 -0.37 -7.17
C THR A 17 -12.73 -0.73 -7.31
N LEU A 18 -11.98 -0.19 -8.28
CA LEU A 18 -10.55 -0.53 -8.46
C LEU A 18 -9.57 0.36 -7.70
N ARG A 19 -9.88 1.65 -7.50
CA ARG A 19 -8.95 2.59 -6.85
C ARG A 19 -8.72 2.22 -5.38
N TRP A 20 -7.45 2.20 -4.96
CA TRP A 20 -7.01 1.94 -3.59
C TRP A 20 -6.68 3.26 -2.89
N SER A 21 -7.17 3.45 -1.66
CA SER A 21 -6.77 4.59 -0.84
C SER A 21 -5.53 4.24 0.01
N SER A 22 -4.85 5.26 0.53
CA SER A 22 -3.73 5.07 1.46
C SER A 22 -4.15 4.32 2.73
N ASP A 23 -5.36 4.57 3.23
CA ASP A 23 -5.93 3.85 4.38
C ASP A 23 -6.23 2.38 4.06
N GLU A 24 -6.70 2.12 2.84
CA GLU A 24 -6.98 0.75 2.39
C GLU A 24 -5.67 -0.04 2.21
N GLU A 25 -4.61 0.59 1.70
CA GLU A 25 -3.27 0.00 1.65
C GLU A 25 -2.69 -0.25 3.05
N ALA A 26 -2.90 0.67 3.99
CA ALA A 26 -2.50 0.51 5.38
C ALA A 26 -3.21 -0.69 6.03
N LEU A 27 -4.52 -0.80 5.85
CA LEU A 27 -5.31 -1.94 6.33
C LEU A 27 -4.83 -3.27 5.72
N LEU A 28 -4.48 -3.28 4.42
CA LEU A 28 -3.89 -4.46 3.80
C LEU A 28 -2.56 -4.85 4.47
N ALA A 29 -1.70 -3.88 4.77
CA ALA A 29 -0.45 -4.11 5.50
C ALA A 29 -0.68 -4.67 6.91
N GLU A 30 -1.63 -4.12 7.67
CA GLU A 30 -1.98 -4.62 8.99
C GLU A 30 -2.48 -6.07 8.94
N CYS A 31 -3.39 -6.37 8.01
CA CYS A 31 -3.94 -7.72 7.87
C CYS A 31 -2.87 -8.72 7.42
N TYR A 32 -1.97 -8.32 6.51
CA TYR A 32 -0.84 -9.15 6.12
C TYR A 32 0.06 -9.48 7.32
N VAL A 33 0.43 -8.47 8.11
CA VAL A 33 1.29 -8.65 9.30
C VAL A 33 0.61 -9.57 10.30
N ALA A 34 -0.66 -9.31 10.65
CA ALA A 34 -1.40 -10.12 11.60
C ALA A 34 -1.45 -11.60 11.22
N VAL A 35 -1.71 -11.90 9.92
CA VAL A 35 -1.72 -13.29 9.44
C VAL A 35 -0.29 -13.86 9.39
N SER A 36 0.73 -13.06 9.09
CA SER A 36 2.13 -13.54 9.06
C SER A 36 2.72 -13.88 10.43
N GLU A 37 2.19 -13.28 11.49
CA GLU A 37 2.66 -13.46 12.88
C GLU A 37 1.84 -14.47 13.69
N ASP A 38 0.68 -14.91 13.17
CA ASP A 38 -0.18 -15.88 13.84
C ASP A 38 0.54 -17.23 14.03
N ARG A 39 0.84 -17.55 15.30
CA ARG A 39 1.61 -18.75 15.71
C ARG A 39 0.84 -20.05 15.59
N ASN A 40 -0.49 -20.01 15.45
CA ASN A 40 -1.31 -21.20 15.20
C ASN A 40 -1.16 -21.70 13.75
N ILE A 41 -0.36 -21.00 12.95
CA ILE A 41 -0.03 -21.39 11.59
C ILE A 41 1.16 -22.34 11.63
N GLY A 42 0.89 -23.63 11.43
CA GLY A 42 1.92 -24.58 11.03
C GLY A 42 2.70 -24.00 9.84
N ARG A 43 4.03 -24.10 9.88
CA ARG A 43 5.02 -23.42 9.00
C ARG A 43 4.86 -23.71 7.49
N SER A 44 3.83 -24.44 7.08
CA SER A 44 3.52 -24.87 5.72
C SER A 44 2.05 -24.63 5.39
N GLN A 45 1.65 -23.36 5.22
CA GLN A 45 0.44 -23.08 4.44
C GLN A 45 0.81 -23.04 2.94
N VAL A 46 -0.06 -23.60 2.11
CA VAL A 46 -0.04 -23.29 0.68
C VAL A 46 -0.28 -21.79 0.54
N ASN A 47 0.48 -21.09 -0.30
CA ASN A 47 0.37 -19.63 -0.50
C ASN A 47 -1.08 -19.17 -0.73
N ASP A 48 -1.90 -20.02 -1.35
CA ASP A 48 -3.32 -19.76 -1.58
C ASP A 48 -4.11 -19.59 -0.27
N THR A 49 -3.88 -20.45 0.73
CA THR A 49 -4.53 -20.40 2.04
C THR A 49 -4.16 -19.14 2.81
N PHE A 50 -2.90 -18.70 2.71
CA PHE A 50 -2.45 -17.45 3.36
C PHE A 50 -3.23 -16.24 2.85
N TRP A 51 -3.31 -16.07 1.52
CA TRP A 51 -4.00 -14.92 0.92
C TRP A 51 -5.52 -14.98 1.14
N VAL A 52 -6.12 -16.17 1.20
CA VAL A 52 -7.53 -16.33 1.58
C VAL A 52 -7.76 -15.81 3.00
N ARG A 53 -6.88 -16.10 3.96
CA ARG A 53 -6.98 -15.57 5.34
C ARG A 53 -6.83 -14.05 5.38
N VAL A 54 -5.81 -13.51 4.71
CA VAL A 54 -5.62 -12.05 4.60
C VAL A 54 -6.86 -11.38 4.00
N MET A 55 -7.45 -11.97 2.95
CA MET A 55 -8.69 -11.50 2.35
C MET A 55 -9.85 -11.50 3.34
N HIS A 56 -10.04 -12.57 4.11
CA HIS A 56 -11.09 -12.62 5.12
C HIS A 56 -10.89 -11.55 6.22
N GLU A 57 -9.70 -11.42 6.78
CA GLU A 57 -9.37 -10.37 7.77
C GLU A 57 -9.66 -8.97 7.22
N PHE A 58 -9.15 -8.70 6.02
CA PHE A 58 -9.29 -7.42 5.35
C PHE A 58 -10.76 -7.09 5.08
N ASN A 59 -11.51 -8.05 4.53
CA ASN A 59 -12.92 -7.87 4.20
C ASN A 59 -13.80 -7.79 5.45
N ARG A 60 -13.40 -8.29 6.62
CA ARG A 60 -14.16 -8.04 7.86
C ARG A 60 -14.05 -6.59 8.33
N LYS A 61 -12.90 -5.96 8.09
CA LYS A 61 -12.60 -4.59 8.53
C LYS A 61 -12.93 -3.52 7.48
N ASN A 62 -12.94 -3.89 6.20
CA ASN A 62 -13.23 -2.98 5.10
C ASN A 62 -14.70 -3.07 4.66
N PHE A 63 -15.34 -1.90 4.45
CA PHE A 63 -16.67 -1.83 3.86
C PHE A 63 -16.66 -2.33 2.41
N LYS A 64 -15.65 -1.89 1.65
CA LYS A 64 -15.48 -2.23 0.24
C LYS A 64 -14.75 -3.58 0.11
N LYS A 65 -15.49 -4.63 -0.23
CA LYS A 65 -14.89 -5.97 -0.33
C LYS A 65 -13.94 -6.06 -1.53
N ARG A 66 -12.83 -6.78 -1.33
CA ARG A 66 -11.80 -7.06 -2.35
C ARG A 66 -11.63 -8.57 -2.50
N THR A 67 -11.32 -9.03 -3.71
CA THR A 67 -10.98 -10.44 -3.94
C THR A 67 -9.53 -10.72 -3.52
N LYS A 68 -9.21 -12.00 -3.34
CA LYS A 68 -7.85 -12.48 -3.08
C LYS A 68 -6.85 -11.98 -4.13
N ASP A 69 -7.24 -12.02 -5.40
CA ASP A 69 -6.37 -11.63 -6.52
C ASP A 69 -6.12 -10.12 -6.53
N MET A 70 -7.13 -9.31 -6.20
CA MET A 70 -6.97 -7.86 -6.06
C MET A 70 -5.99 -7.53 -4.93
N LEU A 71 -6.10 -8.21 -3.78
CA LEU A 71 -5.20 -8.02 -2.65
C LEU A 71 -3.77 -8.45 -2.99
N THR A 72 -3.60 -9.62 -3.61
CA THR A 72 -2.28 -10.16 -3.98
C THR A 72 -1.59 -9.27 -5.01
N SER A 73 -2.32 -8.83 -6.04
CA SER A 73 -1.82 -7.91 -7.06
C SER A 73 -1.45 -6.56 -6.43
N LYS A 74 -2.31 -6.01 -5.58
CA LYS A 74 -2.03 -4.76 -4.89
C LYS A 74 -0.82 -4.87 -3.98
N TRP A 75 -0.73 -5.95 -3.21
CA TRP A 75 0.40 -6.22 -2.33
C TRP A 75 1.71 -6.30 -3.09
N THR A 76 1.73 -6.97 -4.24
CA THR A 76 2.94 -7.10 -5.07
C THR A 76 3.48 -5.73 -5.46
N THR A 77 2.62 -4.86 -5.98
CA THR A 77 2.97 -3.48 -6.34
C THR A 77 3.39 -2.65 -5.13
N LEU A 78 2.60 -2.69 -4.04
CA LEU A 78 2.89 -1.98 -2.79
C LEU A 78 4.25 -2.40 -2.22
N ASN A 79 4.52 -3.70 -2.17
CA ASN A 79 5.74 -4.27 -1.63
C ASN A 79 6.97 -3.90 -2.48
N HIS A 80 6.81 -3.81 -3.81
CA HIS A 80 7.87 -3.31 -4.69
C HIS A 80 8.25 -1.87 -4.34
N HIS A 81 7.28 -0.95 -4.30
CA HIS A 81 7.52 0.46 -3.94
C HIS A 81 8.09 0.60 -2.53
N ARG A 82 7.54 -0.14 -1.57
CA ARG A 82 7.99 -0.19 -0.18
C ARG A 82 9.46 -0.62 -0.09
N GLN A 83 9.86 -1.69 -0.77
CA GLN A 83 11.25 -2.19 -0.71
C GLN A 83 12.23 -1.18 -1.28
N LYS A 84 11.89 -0.57 -2.43
CA LYS A 84 12.72 0.48 -3.04
C LYS A 84 12.87 1.68 -2.10
N PHE A 85 11.76 2.20 -1.59
CA PHE A 85 11.80 3.32 -0.64
C PHE A 85 12.58 2.97 0.63
N ASN A 86 12.41 1.76 1.18
CA ASN A 86 13.16 1.31 2.34
C ASN A 86 14.67 1.23 2.10
N ALA A 87 15.10 0.79 0.91
CA ALA A 87 16.52 0.78 0.55
C ALA A 87 17.12 2.20 0.50
N ILE A 88 16.39 3.14 -0.09
CA ILE A 88 16.76 4.56 -0.15
C ILE A 88 16.79 5.16 1.26
N TYR A 89 15.76 4.93 2.07
CA TYR A 89 15.69 5.37 3.46
C TYR A 89 16.90 4.86 4.25
N LYS A 90 17.24 3.56 4.16
CA LYS A 90 18.43 2.98 4.80
C LYS A 90 19.74 3.64 4.32
N ARG A 91 19.85 3.96 3.02
CA ARG A 91 21.00 4.71 2.48
C ARG A 91 21.08 6.12 3.07
N CYS A 92 19.96 6.83 3.17
CA CYS A 92 19.89 8.16 3.78
C CYS A 92 20.30 8.13 5.25
N HIS A 93 19.81 7.12 5.98
CA HIS A 93 20.11 6.91 7.39
C HIS A 93 21.59 6.58 7.64
N ARG A 94 22.22 5.78 6.78
CA ARG A 94 23.67 5.51 6.88
C ARG A 94 24.53 6.74 6.67
N LEU A 95 24.07 7.67 5.82
CA LEU A 95 24.76 8.93 5.50
C LEU A 95 24.25 10.11 6.34
N LYS A 96 23.51 9.82 7.41
CA LYS A 96 22.89 10.83 8.28
C LYS A 96 23.97 11.69 8.93
N LYS A 97 23.80 13.01 8.85
CA LYS A 97 24.72 13.97 9.52
C LYS A 97 24.38 14.07 11.01
N ILE A 98 25.38 14.38 11.83
CA ILE A 98 25.17 14.67 13.25
C ILE A 98 24.22 15.88 13.35
N GLY A 99 23.16 15.74 14.16
CA GLY A 99 22.13 16.76 14.32
C GLY A 99 21.00 16.74 13.28
N GLU A 100 21.06 15.89 12.26
CA GLU A 100 19.96 15.73 11.30
C GLU A 100 18.75 15.06 11.99
N ASN A 101 17.57 15.65 11.86
CA ASN A 101 16.36 15.07 12.43
C ASN A 101 15.71 14.06 11.46
N GLU A 102 14.70 13.33 11.93
CA GLU A 102 14.01 12.30 11.11
C GLU A 102 13.22 12.93 9.95
N VAL A 103 12.71 14.16 10.11
CA VAL A 103 11.93 14.87 9.09
C VAL A 103 12.82 15.19 7.89
N ASP A 104 14.02 15.71 8.13
CA ASP A 104 15.00 16.04 7.10
C ASP A 104 15.43 14.77 6.34
N LEU A 105 15.70 13.70 7.08
CA LEU A 105 16.08 12.40 6.52
C LEU A 105 14.95 11.84 5.62
N MET A 106 13.69 11.90 6.08
CA MET A 106 12.53 11.48 5.30
C MET A 106 12.33 12.35 4.06
N GLY A 107 12.53 13.67 4.18
CA GLY A 107 12.51 14.60 3.05
C GLY A 107 13.52 14.20 1.97
N ARG A 108 14.77 13.96 2.36
CA ARG A 108 15.83 13.50 1.44
C ARG A 108 15.48 12.15 0.80
N ALA A 109 14.96 11.20 1.57
CA ALA A 109 14.58 9.89 1.06
C ALA A 109 13.46 9.99 -0.01
N ARG A 110 12.49 10.90 0.17
CA ARG A 110 11.44 11.15 -0.82
C ARG A 110 11.98 11.75 -2.12
N VAL A 111 12.88 12.74 -2.03
CA VAL A 111 13.52 13.35 -3.21
C VAL A 111 14.30 12.29 -3.98
N MET A 112 15.17 11.53 -3.31
CA MET A 112 15.92 10.44 -3.96
C MET A 112 15.00 9.38 -4.58
N TYR A 113 13.90 9.03 -3.90
CA TYR A 113 12.93 8.09 -4.47
C TYR A 113 12.29 8.61 -5.75
N GLN A 114 11.91 9.89 -5.78
CA GLN A 114 11.32 10.53 -6.95
C GLN A 114 12.29 10.51 -8.13
N ASP A 115 13.55 10.89 -7.89
CA ASP A 115 14.62 10.87 -8.89
C ASP A 115 14.83 9.45 -9.46
N GLU A 116 14.89 8.44 -8.59
CA GLU A 116 15.10 7.05 -8.99
C GLU A 116 13.84 6.39 -9.60
N SER A 117 12.64 6.97 -9.43
CA SER A 117 11.35 6.36 -9.79
C SER A 117 10.64 7.06 -10.93
N ARG A 118 11.39 7.58 -11.91
CA ARG A 118 10.85 8.30 -13.08
C ARG A 118 9.94 9.46 -12.67
N ASN A 119 10.38 10.23 -11.68
CA ASN A 119 9.65 11.38 -11.13
C ASN A 119 8.32 11.02 -10.45
N SER A 120 8.14 9.77 -10.02
CA SER A 120 6.95 9.33 -9.28
C SER A 120 7.13 9.54 -7.77
N SER A 121 6.18 10.24 -7.14
CA SER A 121 6.16 10.43 -5.69
C SER A 121 5.82 9.14 -4.95
N PHE A 122 6.43 8.96 -3.78
CA PHE A 122 6.07 7.87 -2.87
C PHE A 122 4.80 8.25 -2.08
N ASN A 123 3.71 7.49 -2.27
CA ASN A 123 2.40 7.76 -1.64
C ASN A 123 1.93 6.62 -0.72
N HIS A 124 2.85 5.78 -0.23
CA HIS A 124 2.56 4.57 0.55
C HIS A 124 3.03 4.68 2.00
N ASP A 125 3.11 5.89 2.57
CA ASP A 125 3.73 6.16 3.87
C ASP A 125 3.10 5.35 5.02
N LYS A 126 1.76 5.29 5.10
CA LYS A 126 1.05 4.58 6.18
C LYS A 126 1.40 3.09 6.19
N ALA A 127 1.26 2.44 5.04
CA ALA A 127 1.60 1.02 4.87
C ALA A 127 3.10 0.76 5.13
N TRP A 128 3.99 1.65 4.67
CA TRP A 128 5.42 1.53 4.93
C TRP A 128 5.76 1.63 6.41
N ALA A 129 5.16 2.57 7.14
CA ALA A 129 5.37 2.75 8.58
C ALA A 129 4.99 1.49 9.37
N ILE A 130 3.84 0.89 9.07
CA ILE A 130 3.41 -0.38 9.68
C ILE A 130 4.44 -1.48 9.39
N LEU A 131 4.77 -1.68 8.11
CA LEU A 131 5.65 -2.79 7.72
C LEU A 131 7.09 -2.63 8.21
N ARG A 132 7.54 -1.40 8.46
CA ARG A 132 8.85 -1.13 9.03
C ARG A 132 8.94 -1.54 10.50
N GLN A 133 7.85 -1.41 11.27
CA GLN A 133 7.82 -1.81 12.68
C GLN A 133 7.89 -3.34 12.85
N HIS A 134 7.37 -4.08 11.87
CA HIS A 134 7.31 -5.54 11.87
C HIS A 134 8.39 -6.20 10.97
N ALA A 135 9.33 -5.42 10.44
CA ALA A 135 10.44 -5.95 9.66
C ALA A 135 11.42 -6.65 10.61
N LYS A 136 11.49 -7.98 10.55
CA LYS A 136 12.50 -8.80 11.24
C LYS A 136 13.88 -8.63 10.60
#